data_AF-A0AA35J0D0-F1
#
_entry.id   AF-A0AA35J0D0-F1
#
_cell.length_a   1.000
_cell.length_b   1.000
_cell.length_c   1.000
_cell.angle_alpha   90.00
_cell.angle_beta   90.00
_cell.angle_gamma   90.00
#
_symmetry.space_group_name_H-M   'P 1'
#
loop_
_entity.id
_entity.type
_entity.pdbx_description
1 polymer ?
#
loop_
_entity_poly.entity_id
_entity_poly.type
_entity_poly.pdbx_seq_one_letter_code
_entity_poly.pdbx_strand_id
1 'polypeptide(L)'
;MTKMSSKCFNAIHLLICPLTVLLGYLINAYGYGAALQATLNKDGLVNAMFVKKGWFWTSLVGWWCIIRYRAVPGAAGRDRRHIARSFKRYAILTLWWYLFTQGIWFGVGPIMDLVFVYTGGHCHYDVFDGTGHVNKHFQGSVTRTHRALTLIQNVLTLHGQHQEHHQQQLWDRSIGSIKDALHATDASAPKNATLSAAAAINTFIHDQMHRWQGPLTTSAQCRRFGGHWAGGHDPSGHVFLATLMCMFLLGELRVFGRRALAHLYAQKWLLLRLVTRLFDTGPIWTWRRCGGGSMSCGARLWRALVEPPAACAAALLRLTQCIACDHPVVILVALLVTWLWQLLLTAVASRFHTVREHISGLLAAYIVTGVVYARDAAALRPL
;
A
#
# COMPACT_ATOMS: atom_id res chain seq x y z
N MET A 1 -29.83 -19.74 -8.94
CA MET A 1 -28.98 -18.75 -8.25
C MET A 1 -29.50 -17.36 -8.56
N THR A 2 -29.91 -16.64 -7.52
CA THR A 2 -30.67 -15.39 -7.57
C THR A 2 -29.94 -14.30 -8.34
N LYS A 3 -30.64 -13.70 -9.32
CA LYS A 3 -30.19 -12.53 -10.08
C LYS A 3 -29.98 -11.40 -9.07
N MET A 4 -28.73 -11.19 -8.61
CA MET A 4 -28.40 -10.05 -7.78
C MET A 4 -28.89 -8.79 -8.50
N SER A 5 -29.84 -8.08 -7.90
CA SER A 5 -30.46 -6.92 -8.52
C SER A 5 -29.38 -5.88 -8.84
N SER A 6 -29.48 -5.23 -10.01
CA SER A 6 -28.58 -4.15 -10.43
C SER A 6 -28.39 -3.10 -9.32
N LYS A 7 -29.45 -2.85 -8.54
CA LYS A 7 -29.45 -1.94 -7.39
C LYS A 7 -28.56 -2.43 -6.24
N CYS A 8 -28.59 -3.72 -5.91
CA CYS A 8 -27.76 -4.32 -4.86
C CYS A 8 -26.27 -4.24 -5.22
N PHE A 9 -25.91 -4.53 -6.48
CA PHE A 9 -24.52 -4.39 -6.92
C PHE A 9 -24.05 -2.92 -6.87
N ASN A 10 -24.89 -1.98 -7.31
CA ASN A 10 -24.57 -0.54 -7.20
C ASN A 10 -24.32 -0.13 -5.75
N ALA A 11 -25.16 -0.59 -4.82
CA ALA A 11 -24.99 -0.31 -3.39
C ALA A 11 -23.67 -0.89 -2.87
N ILE A 12 -23.35 -2.16 -3.17
CA ILE A 12 -22.07 -2.77 -2.77
C ILE A 12 -20.90 -1.97 -3.36
N HIS A 13 -20.96 -1.66 -4.64
CA HIS A 13 -19.89 -0.95 -5.34
C HIS A 13 -19.61 0.42 -4.71
N LEU A 14 -20.65 1.16 -4.28
CA LEU A 14 -20.50 2.49 -3.68
C LEU A 14 -20.27 2.49 -2.16
N LEU A 15 -20.67 1.44 -1.45
CA LEU A 15 -20.65 1.43 0.02
C LEU A 15 -19.52 0.60 0.62
N ILE A 16 -18.92 -0.34 -0.12
CA ILE A 16 -17.94 -1.27 0.45
C ILE A 16 -16.72 -0.55 1.06
N CYS A 17 -16.16 0.46 0.39
CA CYS A 17 -15.01 1.20 0.91
C CYS A 17 -15.35 2.08 2.14
N PRO A 18 -16.40 2.93 2.13
CA PRO A 18 -16.76 3.71 3.32
C PRO A 18 -17.14 2.82 4.50
N LEU A 19 -17.86 1.72 4.28
CA LEU A 19 -18.19 0.77 5.34
C LEU A 19 -16.94 0.09 5.90
N THR A 20 -15.94 -0.21 5.06
CA THR A 20 -14.66 -0.78 5.51
C THR A 20 -13.88 0.20 6.38
N VAL A 21 -13.84 1.49 6.00
CA VAL A 21 -13.20 2.54 6.81
C VAL A 21 -13.94 2.72 8.13
N LEU A 22 -15.28 2.78 8.11
CA LEU A 22 -16.11 2.86 9.30
C LEU A 22 -15.87 1.69 10.25
N LEU A 23 -15.82 0.47 9.72
CA LEU A 23 -15.51 -0.73 10.50
C LEU A 23 -14.14 -0.63 11.17
N GLY A 24 -13.14 -0.09 10.48
CA GLY A 24 -11.81 0.14 11.06
C GLY A 24 -11.84 1.12 12.24
N TYR A 25 -12.63 2.19 12.14
CA TYR A 25 -12.83 3.12 13.25
C TYR A 25 -13.55 2.49 14.43
N LEU A 26 -14.58 1.65 14.18
CA LEU A 26 -15.26 0.91 15.23
C LEU A 26 -14.28 -0.01 15.96
N ILE A 27 -13.48 -0.81 15.23
CA ILE A 27 -12.46 -1.70 15.82
C ILE A 27 -11.45 -0.91 16.66
N ASN A 28 -11.02 0.25 16.18
CA ASN A 28 -10.13 1.12 16.95
C ASN A 28 -10.79 1.66 18.24
N ALA A 29 -12.07 2.05 18.17
CA ALA A 29 -12.83 2.51 19.33
C ALA A 29 -13.02 1.43 20.40
N TYR A 30 -13.06 0.14 20.02
CA TYR A 30 -13.07 -0.99 20.95
C TYR A 30 -11.69 -1.31 21.57
N GLY A 31 -10.65 -0.52 21.29
CA GLY A 31 -9.33 -0.63 21.95
C GLY A 31 -8.32 -1.54 21.24
N TYR A 32 -8.66 -2.13 20.09
CA TYR A 32 -7.75 -3.01 19.34
C TYR A 32 -6.69 -2.27 18.51
N GLY A 33 -6.83 -0.95 18.33
CA GLY A 33 -5.96 -0.19 17.43
C GLY A 33 -4.49 -0.15 17.86
N ALA A 34 -4.22 0.07 19.15
CA ALA A 34 -2.86 0.16 19.66
C ALA A 34 -2.10 -1.18 19.57
N ALA A 35 -2.77 -2.28 19.93
CA ALA A 35 -2.20 -3.62 19.86
C ALA A 35 -1.89 -4.02 18.41
N LEU A 36 -2.82 -3.75 17.48
CA LEU A 36 -2.60 -4.04 16.07
C LEU A 36 -1.47 -3.20 15.49
N GLN A 37 -1.39 -1.92 15.84
CA GLN A 37 -0.32 -1.02 15.37
C GLN A 37 1.07 -1.53 15.76
N ALA A 38 1.24 -2.07 16.97
CA ALA A 38 2.53 -2.63 17.41
C ALA A 38 3.02 -3.76 16.50
N THR A 39 2.11 -4.47 15.83
CA THR A 39 2.44 -5.56 14.90
C THR A 39 2.67 -5.12 13.46
N LEU A 40 2.32 -3.87 13.10
CA LEU A 40 2.39 -3.37 11.73
C LEU A 40 3.79 -2.86 11.39
N ASN A 41 4.54 -3.66 10.63
CA ASN A 41 5.83 -3.25 10.09
C ASN A 41 5.68 -2.46 8.77
N LYS A 42 5.90 -1.14 8.82
CA LYS A 42 5.83 -0.23 7.66
C LYS A 42 6.87 -0.52 6.58
N ASP A 43 7.99 -1.12 6.94
CA ASP A 43 9.11 -1.38 6.03
C ASP A 43 9.22 -2.87 5.66
N GLY A 44 8.20 -3.67 5.98
CA GLY A 44 8.13 -5.09 5.62
C GLY A 44 8.10 -5.34 4.11
N LEU A 45 8.63 -6.50 3.70
CA LEU A 45 8.70 -6.93 2.30
C LEU A 45 7.34 -6.92 1.59
N VAL A 46 6.29 -7.38 2.28
CA VAL A 46 4.92 -7.43 1.77
C VAL A 46 4.41 -6.01 1.44
N ASN A 47 4.65 -5.04 2.32
CA ASN A 47 4.25 -3.66 2.08
C ASN A 47 5.03 -3.06 0.89
N ALA A 48 6.33 -3.33 0.81
CA ALA A 48 7.19 -2.80 -0.25
C ALA A 48 6.86 -3.36 -1.65
N MET A 49 6.58 -4.66 -1.75
CA MET A 49 6.35 -5.33 -3.04
C MET A 49 4.88 -5.31 -3.47
N PHE A 50 3.95 -5.34 -2.53
CA PHE A 50 2.52 -5.48 -2.84
C PHE A 50 1.77 -4.17 -2.72
N VAL A 51 1.81 -3.54 -1.55
CA VAL A 51 1.02 -2.34 -1.26
C VAL A 51 1.54 -1.14 -2.04
N LYS A 52 2.86 -0.88 -2.00
CA LYS A 52 3.47 0.26 -2.72
C LYS A 52 3.36 0.11 -4.24
N LYS A 53 3.29 -1.12 -4.76
CA LYS A 53 3.08 -1.43 -6.19
C LYS A 53 1.64 -1.87 -6.48
N GLY A 54 0.68 -1.47 -5.64
CA GLY A 54 -0.69 -1.96 -5.73
C GLY A 54 -1.31 -1.75 -7.11
N TRP A 55 -1.21 -0.53 -7.66
CA TRP A 55 -1.81 -0.21 -8.97
C TRP A 55 -1.33 -1.15 -10.09
N PHE A 56 -0.05 -1.53 -10.07
CA PHE A 56 0.51 -2.50 -11.03
C PHE A 56 -0.19 -3.86 -10.94
N TRP A 57 -0.34 -4.41 -9.74
CA TRP A 57 -1.00 -5.71 -9.53
C TRP A 57 -2.48 -5.68 -9.91
N THR A 58 -3.19 -4.61 -9.55
CA THR A 58 -4.59 -4.39 -9.95
C THR A 58 -4.73 -4.30 -11.46
N SER A 59 -3.80 -3.62 -12.14
CA SER A 59 -3.80 -3.50 -13.60
C SER A 59 -3.55 -4.87 -14.25
N LEU A 60 -2.51 -5.57 -13.81
CA LEU A 60 -2.12 -6.88 -14.35
C LEU A 60 -3.26 -7.90 -14.26
N VAL A 61 -3.81 -8.09 -13.05
CA VAL A 61 -4.87 -9.08 -12.81
C VAL A 61 -6.21 -8.63 -13.39
N GLY A 62 -6.51 -7.34 -13.34
CA GLY A 62 -7.71 -6.76 -13.95
C GLY A 62 -7.75 -7.01 -15.46
N TRP A 63 -6.67 -6.66 -16.17
CA TRP A 63 -6.55 -6.89 -17.61
C TRP A 63 -6.54 -8.37 -17.96
N TRP A 64 -5.85 -9.19 -17.18
CA TRP A 64 -5.84 -10.64 -17.36
C TRP A 64 -7.26 -11.24 -17.27
N CYS A 65 -8.06 -10.82 -16.29
CA CYS A 65 -9.47 -11.23 -16.20
C CYS A 65 -10.33 -10.71 -17.35
N ILE A 66 -10.16 -9.43 -17.74
CA ILE A 66 -10.89 -8.83 -18.87
C ILE A 66 -10.63 -9.63 -20.14
N ILE A 67 -9.38 -10.01 -20.40
CA ILE A 67 -8.98 -10.79 -21.58
C ILE A 67 -9.49 -12.23 -21.50
N ARG A 68 -9.38 -12.88 -20.34
CA ARG A 68 -9.76 -14.28 -20.15
C ARG A 68 -11.26 -14.53 -20.25
N TYR A 69 -12.08 -13.57 -19.82
CA TYR A 69 -13.55 -13.69 -19.76
C TYR A 69 -14.26 -12.85 -20.84
N ARG A 70 -13.57 -12.57 -21.95
CA ARG A 70 -14.16 -11.99 -23.18
C ARG A 70 -15.37 -12.82 -23.65
N ALA A 71 -16.33 -12.20 -24.33
CA ALA A 71 -17.47 -12.96 -24.85
C ALA A 71 -17.03 -13.88 -26.01
N VAL A 72 -17.88 -14.87 -26.29
CA VAL A 72 -17.67 -15.95 -27.26
C VAL A 72 -17.33 -15.42 -28.66
N PRO A 73 -16.41 -16.06 -29.41
CA PRO A 73 -16.14 -15.73 -30.81
C PRO A 73 -17.43 -15.80 -31.64
N GLY A 74 -17.83 -14.64 -32.18
CA GLY A 74 -19.10 -14.44 -32.90
C GLY A 74 -19.74 -13.07 -32.64
N ALA A 75 -19.38 -12.41 -31.54
CA ALA A 75 -19.87 -11.07 -31.16
C ALA A 75 -18.79 -9.96 -31.28
N ALA A 76 -17.94 -10.03 -32.32
CA ALA A 76 -16.72 -9.21 -32.47
C ALA A 76 -16.95 -7.69 -32.24
N GLY A 77 -18.07 -7.14 -32.73
CA GLY A 77 -18.41 -5.73 -32.54
C GLY A 77 -18.85 -5.36 -31.12
N ARG A 78 -19.47 -6.29 -30.37
CA ARG A 78 -19.88 -6.06 -28.98
C ARG A 78 -18.66 -6.12 -28.05
N ASP A 79 -17.73 -7.06 -28.27
CA ASP A 79 -16.52 -7.20 -27.47
C ASP A 79 -15.55 -6.03 -27.59
N ARG A 80 -15.34 -5.51 -28.81
CA ARG A 80 -14.49 -4.33 -29.02
C ARG A 80 -15.00 -3.11 -28.26
N ARG A 81 -16.33 -2.92 -28.21
CA ARG A 81 -16.97 -1.84 -27.43
C ARG A 81 -16.80 -2.03 -25.92
N HIS A 82 -16.92 -3.26 -25.41
CA HIS A 82 -16.71 -3.54 -23.99
C HIS A 82 -15.28 -3.24 -23.56
N ILE A 83 -14.29 -3.67 -24.34
CA ILE A 83 -12.87 -3.43 -24.04
C ILE A 83 -12.54 -1.95 -24.15
N ALA A 84 -13.06 -1.24 -25.15
CA ALA A 84 -12.89 0.20 -25.24
C ALA A 84 -13.47 0.93 -24.01
N ARG A 85 -14.61 0.48 -23.47
CA ARG A 85 -15.17 1.03 -22.22
C ARG A 85 -14.30 0.71 -21.01
N SER A 86 -13.83 -0.53 -20.84
CA SER A 86 -12.90 -0.89 -19.75
C SER A 86 -11.58 -0.12 -19.86
N PHE A 87 -11.03 0.03 -21.07
CA PHE A 87 -9.85 0.85 -21.32
C PHE A 87 -10.08 2.31 -20.95
N LYS A 88 -11.20 2.91 -21.38
CA LYS A 88 -11.55 4.29 -21.04
C LYS A 88 -11.62 4.48 -19.51
N ARG A 89 -12.27 3.56 -18.79
CA ARG A 89 -12.35 3.59 -17.32
C ARG A 89 -10.96 3.50 -16.71
N TYR A 90 -10.18 2.50 -17.12
CA TYR A 90 -8.81 2.32 -16.66
C TYR A 90 -7.93 3.55 -16.92
N ALA A 91 -8.01 4.16 -18.11
CA ALA A 91 -7.23 5.33 -18.48
C ALA A 91 -7.60 6.55 -17.61
N ILE A 92 -8.91 6.80 -17.39
CA ILE A 92 -9.37 7.89 -16.53
C ILE A 92 -8.87 7.69 -15.10
N LEU A 93 -9.00 6.48 -14.54
CA LEU A 93 -8.57 6.20 -13.17
C LEU A 93 -7.04 6.24 -13.03
N THR A 94 -6.30 5.75 -14.03
CA THR A 94 -4.82 5.83 -14.05
C THR A 94 -4.35 7.27 -14.11
N LEU A 95 -4.95 8.09 -14.97
CA LEU A 95 -4.66 9.51 -15.04
C LEU A 95 -4.95 10.19 -13.70
N TRP A 96 -6.10 9.90 -13.09
CA TRP A 96 -6.46 10.48 -11.80
C TRP A 96 -5.49 10.07 -10.68
N TRP A 97 -5.13 8.79 -10.60
CA TRP A 97 -4.11 8.32 -9.67
C TRP A 97 -2.77 9.04 -9.88
N TYR A 98 -2.34 9.17 -11.14
CA TYR A 98 -1.09 9.83 -11.47
C TYR A 98 -1.11 11.31 -11.05
N LEU A 99 -2.13 12.07 -11.42
CA LEU A 99 -2.25 13.48 -11.04
C LEU A 99 -2.33 13.66 -9.51
N PHE A 100 -3.01 12.75 -8.81
CA PHE A 100 -3.21 12.86 -7.37
C PHE A 100 -1.95 12.57 -6.57
N THR A 101 -1.12 11.61 -7.04
CA THR A 101 0.00 11.06 -6.26
C THR A 101 1.39 11.32 -6.85
N GLN A 102 1.49 11.61 -8.14
CA GLN A 102 2.74 11.84 -8.85
C GLN A 102 2.85 13.30 -9.29
N GLY A 103 4.08 13.83 -9.30
CA GLY A 103 4.35 15.16 -9.84
C GLY A 103 4.01 15.21 -11.33
N ILE A 104 3.19 16.17 -11.73
CA ILE A 104 2.63 16.24 -13.08
C ILE A 104 3.73 16.61 -14.09
N TRP A 105 4.57 17.60 -13.76
CA TRP A 105 5.58 18.21 -14.65
C TRP A 105 6.66 18.93 -13.83
N PHE A 106 7.76 19.36 -14.48
CA PHE A 106 8.90 20.04 -13.85
C PHE A 106 8.48 21.11 -12.83
N GLY A 107 8.71 20.83 -11.55
CA GLY A 107 8.49 21.78 -10.45
C GLY A 107 7.08 21.82 -9.84
N VAL A 108 6.08 21.10 -10.41
CA VAL A 108 4.72 21.05 -9.85
C VAL A 108 4.53 19.77 -9.04
N GLY A 109 4.23 19.92 -7.75
CA GLY A 109 3.94 18.82 -6.85
C GLY A 109 2.65 18.07 -7.19
N PRO A 110 2.50 16.82 -6.72
CA PRO A 110 1.23 16.10 -6.83
C PRO A 110 0.11 16.86 -6.10
N ILE A 111 -1.16 16.64 -6.50
CA ILE A 111 -2.32 17.32 -5.89
C ILE A 111 -2.31 17.16 -4.35
N MET A 112 -1.94 15.99 -3.83
CA MET A 112 -1.88 15.78 -2.38
C MET A 112 -0.85 16.70 -1.68
N ASP A 113 0.34 16.89 -2.26
CA ASP A 113 1.37 17.78 -1.69
C ASP A 113 0.93 19.25 -1.82
N LEU A 114 0.23 19.62 -2.91
CA LEU A 114 -0.32 20.96 -3.09
C LEU A 114 -1.40 21.28 -2.07
N VAL A 115 -2.33 20.35 -1.81
CA VAL A 115 -3.34 20.48 -0.76
C VAL A 115 -2.69 20.64 0.61
N PHE A 116 -1.64 19.88 0.88
CA PHE A 116 -0.89 19.98 2.13
C PHE A 116 -0.27 21.36 2.32
N VAL A 117 0.45 21.87 1.32
CA VAL A 117 1.08 23.21 1.39
C VAL A 117 0.02 24.30 1.48
N TYR A 118 -1.05 24.21 0.69
CA TYR A 118 -2.15 25.19 0.71
C TYR A 118 -2.87 25.27 2.06
N THR A 119 -2.91 24.16 2.80
CA THR A 119 -3.52 24.10 4.13
C THR A 119 -2.57 24.52 5.26
N GLY A 120 -1.39 25.07 4.94
CA GLY A 120 -0.41 25.60 5.90
C GLY A 120 0.74 24.63 6.21
N GLY A 121 0.82 23.51 5.51
CA GLY A 121 1.87 22.52 5.72
C GLY A 121 3.23 22.93 5.18
N HIS A 122 4.29 22.57 5.90
CA HIS A 122 5.66 22.92 5.58
C HIS A 122 6.66 21.86 6.06
N CYS A 123 7.91 22.00 5.63
CA CYS A 123 8.99 21.11 6.04
C CYS A 123 9.57 21.56 7.38
N HIS A 124 9.56 20.64 8.35
CA HIS A 124 10.09 20.86 9.70
C HIS A 124 11.37 20.04 9.95
N TYR A 125 12.14 20.52 10.93
CA TYR A 125 13.44 19.97 11.34
C TYR A 125 13.53 19.92 12.88
N ASP A 126 12.56 19.29 13.53
CA ASP A 126 12.48 19.10 14.99
C ASP A 126 13.32 17.90 15.47
N VAL A 127 14.62 17.94 15.14
CA VAL A 127 15.57 16.82 15.32
C VAL A 127 15.69 16.40 16.78
N PHE A 128 15.83 17.37 17.69
CA PHE A 128 16.01 17.13 19.12
C PHE A 128 14.77 17.49 19.92
N ASP A 129 14.47 16.74 20.97
CA ASP A 129 13.42 17.08 21.93
C ASP A 129 13.93 18.10 22.98
N GLY A 130 13.04 18.49 23.91
CA GLY A 130 13.36 19.46 24.96
C GLY A 130 14.45 19.01 25.93
N THR A 131 14.82 17.73 25.94
CA THR A 131 15.88 17.15 26.77
C THR A 131 17.17 16.89 25.96
N GLY A 132 17.21 17.27 24.68
CA GLY A 132 18.38 17.12 23.81
C GLY A 132 18.60 15.72 23.27
N HIS A 133 17.61 14.83 23.42
CA HIS A 133 17.59 13.52 22.77
C HIS A 133 16.98 13.63 21.37
N VAL A 134 17.24 12.63 20.53
CA VAL A 134 16.58 12.57 19.21
C VAL A 134 15.08 12.40 19.42
N ASN A 135 14.31 13.33 18.86
CA ASN A 135 12.87 13.32 18.97
C ASN A 135 12.29 12.02 18.39
N LYS A 136 11.57 11.25 19.21
CA LYS A 136 10.97 9.97 18.80
C LYS A 136 9.94 10.11 17.69
N HIS A 137 9.36 11.30 17.54
CA HIS A 137 8.38 11.61 16.50
C HIS A 137 9.03 12.09 15.19
N PHE A 138 10.33 12.41 15.21
CA PHE A 138 11.07 12.82 14.01
C PHE A 138 11.18 11.62 13.03
N GLN A 139 10.64 11.76 11.82
CA GLN A 139 10.59 10.75 10.73
C GLN A 139 9.84 9.42 11.02
N GLY A 140 9.41 9.19 12.27
CA GLY A 140 8.51 8.09 12.67
C GLY A 140 9.08 6.66 12.59
N SER A 141 10.38 6.49 12.32
CA SER A 141 11.11 5.21 12.36
C SER A 141 12.60 5.46 12.53
N VAL A 142 13.27 4.68 13.38
CA VAL A 142 14.71 4.80 13.68
C VAL A 142 15.55 4.80 12.40
N THR A 143 15.24 3.92 11.43
CA THR A 143 15.96 3.86 10.16
C THR A 143 15.79 5.12 9.32
N ARG A 144 14.60 5.74 9.35
CA ARG A 144 14.32 6.98 8.60
C ARG A 144 14.95 8.18 9.29
N THR A 145 14.88 8.22 10.61
CA THR A 145 15.56 9.22 11.45
C THR A 145 17.06 9.20 11.19
N HIS A 146 17.70 8.04 11.22
CA HIS A 146 19.14 7.91 10.95
C HIS A 146 19.51 8.42 9.54
N ARG A 147 18.73 8.06 8.50
CA ARG A 147 18.96 8.57 7.14
C ARG A 147 18.81 10.08 7.06
N ALA A 148 17.78 10.64 7.70
CA ALA A 148 17.55 12.08 7.75
C ALA A 148 18.70 12.83 8.43
N LEU A 149 19.18 12.31 9.57
CA LEU A 149 20.33 12.87 10.28
C LEU A 149 21.59 12.87 9.41
N THR A 150 21.87 11.78 8.69
CA THR A 150 23.00 11.71 7.75
C THR A 150 22.85 12.75 6.62
N LEU A 151 21.63 12.95 6.09
CA LEU A 151 21.39 13.96 5.06
C LEU A 151 21.63 15.38 5.60
N ILE A 152 21.09 15.71 6.76
CA ILE A 152 21.28 17.01 7.40
C ILE A 152 22.77 17.25 7.67
N GLN A 153 23.49 16.26 8.21
CA GLN A 153 24.92 16.34 8.44
C GLN A 153 25.70 16.62 7.16
N ASN A 154 25.41 15.89 6.08
CA ASN A 154 26.07 16.07 4.79
C ASN A 154 25.79 17.44 4.18
N VAL A 155 24.55 17.93 4.31
CA VAL A 155 24.20 19.28 3.86
C VAL A 155 25.04 20.26 4.65
N LEU A 156 24.97 20.26 5.98
CA LEU A 156 25.77 21.17 6.81
C LEU A 156 27.24 21.13 6.37
N THR A 157 27.92 19.98 6.45
CA THR A 157 29.36 19.90 6.09
C THR A 157 29.71 20.44 4.70
N LEU A 158 28.81 20.36 3.72
CA LEU A 158 29.06 20.84 2.36
C LEU A 158 29.11 22.37 2.20
N HIS A 159 28.37 23.17 2.98
CA HIS A 159 28.42 24.64 2.81
C HIS A 159 28.79 25.41 4.10
N GLY A 160 29.63 24.81 4.94
CA GLY A 160 30.16 25.42 6.17
C GLY A 160 31.29 26.44 6.01
N GLN A 161 31.52 27.00 4.81
CA GLN A 161 32.60 27.98 4.60
C GLN A 161 32.02 29.39 4.48
N HIS A 162 32.37 30.27 5.44
CA HIS A 162 31.93 31.67 5.65
C HIS A 162 30.63 31.89 6.44
N GLN A 163 30.66 31.65 7.76
CA GLN A 163 29.62 32.12 8.69
C GLN A 163 30.21 33.04 9.78
N GLU A 164 29.39 33.95 10.31
CA GLU A 164 29.77 34.81 11.44
C GLU A 164 30.11 33.97 12.69
N HIS A 165 30.96 34.48 13.58
CA HIS A 165 31.48 33.74 14.74
C HIS A 165 30.39 33.08 15.62
N HIS A 166 29.26 33.76 15.84
CA HIS A 166 28.14 33.19 16.61
C HIS A 166 27.43 32.05 15.85
N GLN A 167 27.25 32.20 14.55
CA GLN A 167 26.68 31.16 13.69
C GLN A 167 27.62 29.95 13.61
N GLN A 168 28.93 30.17 13.58
CA GLN A 168 29.94 29.11 13.59
C GLN A 168 29.88 28.25 14.87
N GLN A 169 29.67 28.87 16.05
CA GLN A 169 29.52 28.12 17.30
C GLN A 169 28.26 27.24 17.31
N LEU A 170 27.13 27.77 16.84
CA LEU A 170 25.88 27.00 16.73
C LEU A 170 25.98 25.89 15.68
N TRP A 171 26.72 26.16 14.61
CA TRP A 171 27.02 25.20 13.55
C TRP A 171 27.80 24.01 14.07
N ASP A 172 28.95 24.25 14.71
CA ASP A 172 29.80 23.20 15.25
C ASP A 172 29.04 22.37 16.30
N ARG A 173 28.23 23.03 17.13
CA ARG A 173 27.36 22.38 18.11
C ARG A 173 26.29 21.51 17.46
N SER A 174 25.71 21.95 16.35
CA SER A 174 24.69 21.21 15.60
C SER A 174 25.29 19.96 14.95
N ILE A 175 26.43 20.10 14.26
CA ILE A 175 27.15 18.97 13.65
C ILE A 175 27.57 17.96 14.72
N GLY A 176 28.15 18.41 15.83
CA GLY A 176 28.54 17.55 16.95
C GLY A 176 27.35 16.78 17.52
N SER A 177 26.23 17.47 17.77
CA SER A 177 25.02 16.84 18.31
C SER A 177 24.43 15.79 17.38
N ILE A 178 24.43 16.04 16.06
CA ILE A 178 23.98 15.07 15.05
C ILE A 178 24.93 13.87 14.97
N LYS A 179 26.25 14.11 14.98
CA LYS A 179 27.26 13.04 14.94
C LYS A 179 27.12 12.11 16.13
N ASP A 180 26.96 12.67 17.32
CA ASP A 180 26.72 11.89 18.53
C ASP A 180 25.41 11.09 18.43
N ALA A 181 24.34 11.68 17.87
CA ALA A 181 23.07 11.00 17.68
C ALA A 181 23.14 9.84 16.68
N LEU A 182 24.01 9.94 15.67
CA LEU A 182 24.26 8.86 14.71
C LEU A 182 25.09 7.72 15.31
N HIS A 183 26.00 8.02 16.23
CA HIS A 183 26.87 7.02 16.87
C HIS A 183 26.29 6.42 18.16
N ALA A 184 25.25 7.02 18.74
CA ALA A 184 24.56 6.47 19.89
C ALA A 184 23.82 5.16 19.50
N THR A 185 24.36 4.02 19.92
CA THR A 185 23.74 2.70 19.72
C THR A 185 22.50 2.48 20.60
N ASP A 186 22.31 3.28 21.66
CA ASP A 186 21.11 3.28 22.50
C ASP A 186 20.82 4.68 23.07
N ALA A 187 19.53 5.00 23.17
CA ALA A 187 18.98 6.33 23.50
C ALA A 187 19.10 6.74 24.98
N SER A 188 20.22 6.47 25.65
CA SER A 188 20.29 6.61 27.12
C SER A 188 21.65 7.09 27.66
N ALA A 189 22.06 8.28 27.26
CA ALA A 189 22.88 9.13 28.13
C ALA A 189 22.25 10.53 28.14
N PRO A 190 21.88 11.09 29.32
CA PRO A 190 21.33 12.43 29.39
C PRO A 190 22.41 13.41 28.95
N LYS A 191 22.24 14.02 27.77
CA LYS A 191 22.90 15.27 27.50
C LYS A 191 22.11 16.29 28.31
N ASN A 192 22.71 16.86 29.36
CA ASN A 192 22.13 17.99 30.10
C ASN A 192 22.10 19.25 29.20
N ALA A 193 21.42 19.16 28.06
CA ALA A 193 21.13 20.27 27.19
C ALA A 193 19.93 21.00 27.81
N THR A 194 20.07 22.30 28.03
CA THR A 194 18.94 23.14 28.40
C THR A 194 17.90 23.12 27.28
N LEU A 195 16.62 23.20 27.63
CA LEU A 195 15.50 23.30 26.65
C LEU A 195 15.78 24.38 25.59
N SER A 196 16.39 25.49 26.00
CA SER A 196 16.83 26.59 25.12
C SER A 196 17.91 26.19 24.11
N ALA A 197 18.84 25.32 24.49
CA ALA A 197 19.92 24.89 23.60
C ALA A 197 19.42 23.93 22.52
N ALA A 198 18.53 22.98 22.88
CA ALA A 198 17.91 22.08 21.89
C ALA A 198 17.02 22.86 20.91
N ALA A 199 16.23 23.82 21.41
CA ALA A 199 15.42 24.71 20.57
C ALA A 199 16.28 25.56 19.62
N ALA A 200 17.40 26.10 20.11
CA ALA A 200 18.33 26.87 19.28
C ALA A 200 18.94 26.03 18.15
N ILE A 201 19.35 24.78 18.43
CA ILE A 201 19.88 23.85 17.43
C ILE A 201 18.81 23.52 16.38
N ASN A 202 17.59 23.18 16.79
CA ASN A 202 16.52 22.87 15.85
C ASN A 202 16.17 24.06 14.95
N THR A 203 16.09 25.27 15.53
CA THR A 203 15.84 26.51 14.78
C THR A 203 16.97 26.80 13.82
N PHE A 204 18.22 26.62 14.26
CA PHE A 204 19.40 26.79 13.40
C PHE A 204 19.39 25.82 12.21
N ILE A 205 19.17 24.53 12.46
CA ILE A 205 19.05 23.52 11.39
C ILE A 205 17.92 23.90 10.44
N HIS A 206 16.75 24.26 10.98
CA HIS A 206 15.60 24.67 10.19
C HIS A 206 15.96 25.83 9.24
N ASP A 207 16.55 26.90 9.77
CA ASP A 207 16.92 28.09 8.99
C ASP A 207 17.98 27.78 7.93
N GLN A 208 19.01 26.97 8.27
CA GLN A 208 20.04 26.59 7.30
C GLN A 208 19.47 25.74 6.17
N MET A 209 18.65 24.74 6.49
CA MET A 209 18.04 23.89 5.47
C MET A 209 17.11 24.70 4.56
N HIS A 210 16.28 25.59 5.12
CA HIS A 210 15.40 26.48 4.33
C HIS A 210 16.16 27.43 3.41
N ARG A 211 17.30 27.95 3.85
CA ARG A 211 18.14 28.82 3.02
C ARG A 211 18.63 28.13 1.76
N TRP A 212 18.90 26.82 1.80
CA TRP A 212 19.57 26.11 0.70
C TRP A 212 18.63 25.27 -0.17
N GLN A 213 17.48 24.87 0.37
CA GLN A 213 16.51 24.02 -0.33
C GLN A 213 15.60 24.77 -1.31
N GLY A 214 15.47 26.10 -1.18
CA GLY A 214 14.52 26.90 -1.96
C GLY A 214 13.04 26.60 -1.60
N PRO A 215 12.07 27.08 -2.39
CA PRO A 215 10.65 26.85 -2.11
C PRO A 215 10.30 25.36 -2.27
N LEU A 216 10.00 24.70 -1.14
CA LEU A 216 9.59 23.30 -1.12
C LEU A 216 8.11 23.17 -1.48
N THR A 217 7.84 22.59 -2.65
CA THR A 217 6.46 22.33 -3.12
C THR A 217 6.05 20.86 -2.94
N THR A 218 6.97 19.99 -2.51
CA THR A 218 6.72 18.55 -2.41
C THR A 218 7.31 17.91 -1.16
N SER A 219 6.62 16.87 -0.68
CA SER A 219 7.07 16.06 0.44
C SER A 219 8.35 15.27 0.10
N ALA A 220 8.56 14.96 -1.18
CA ALA A 220 9.77 14.29 -1.67
C ALA A 220 11.01 15.19 -1.55
N GLN A 221 10.89 16.48 -1.89
CA GLN A 221 11.98 17.43 -1.71
C GLN A 221 12.31 17.60 -0.23
N CYS A 222 11.31 17.77 0.66
CA CYS A 222 11.55 17.88 2.10
C CYS A 222 12.34 16.68 2.66
N ARG A 223 11.93 15.46 2.30
CA ARG A 223 12.65 14.24 2.72
C ARG A 223 14.08 14.15 2.17
N ARG A 224 14.35 14.74 1.00
CA ARG A 224 15.70 14.76 0.40
C ARG A 224 16.67 15.64 1.20
N PHE A 225 16.17 16.65 1.91
CA PHE A 225 16.96 17.48 2.83
C PHE A 225 16.91 16.97 4.27
N GLY A 226 16.27 15.83 4.54
CA GLY A 226 16.19 15.22 5.87
C GLY A 226 15.05 15.77 6.75
N GLY A 227 14.23 16.68 6.24
CA GLY A 227 13.08 17.19 6.98
C GLY A 227 11.88 16.25 6.95
N HIS A 228 10.93 16.48 7.85
CA HIS A 228 9.62 15.81 7.84
C HIS A 228 8.51 16.81 7.46
N TRP A 229 7.42 16.30 6.89
CA TRP A 229 6.32 17.10 6.37
C TRP A 229 5.29 17.27 7.48
N ALA A 230 5.08 18.49 8.00
CA ALA A 230 4.23 18.75 9.17
C ALA A 230 3.35 20.02 9.01
N GLY A 231 2.28 20.11 9.81
CA GLY A 231 1.43 21.31 9.94
C GLY A 231 0.25 21.43 8.95
N GLY A 232 0.26 20.68 7.85
CA GLY A 232 -0.80 20.71 6.83
C GLY A 232 -1.80 19.56 6.94
N HIS A 233 -2.84 19.61 6.12
CA HIS A 233 -3.78 18.51 5.90
C HIS A 233 -3.24 17.59 4.81
N ASP A 234 -2.90 16.34 5.15
CA ASP A 234 -2.38 15.34 4.20
C ASP A 234 -3.48 14.35 3.78
N PRO A 235 -4.11 14.50 2.59
CA PRO A 235 -5.12 13.54 2.15
C PRO A 235 -4.53 12.13 2.08
N SER A 236 -5.18 11.17 2.73
CA SER A 236 -4.60 9.82 2.83
C SER A 236 -4.50 9.13 1.48
N GLY A 237 -3.28 9.09 0.94
CA GLY A 237 -2.96 8.42 -0.32
C GLY A 237 -3.22 6.92 -0.28
N HIS A 238 -3.09 6.27 0.89
CA HIS A 238 -3.42 4.87 1.07
C HIS A 238 -4.91 4.59 0.95
N VAL A 239 -5.75 5.39 1.62
CA VAL A 239 -7.22 5.29 1.50
C VAL A 239 -7.65 5.58 0.07
N PHE A 240 -7.11 6.63 -0.53
CA PHE A 240 -7.36 7.02 -1.91
C PHE A 240 -7.07 5.87 -2.90
N LEU A 241 -5.83 5.36 -2.89
CA LEU A 241 -5.38 4.36 -3.86
C LEU A 241 -6.09 3.02 -3.67
N ALA A 242 -6.24 2.55 -2.41
CA ALA A 242 -6.96 1.31 -2.12
C ALA A 242 -8.42 1.41 -2.58
N THR A 243 -9.09 2.55 -2.35
CA THR A 243 -10.45 2.79 -2.83
C THR A 243 -10.51 2.74 -4.35
N LEU A 244 -9.60 3.44 -5.04
CA LEU A 244 -9.56 3.46 -6.51
C LEU A 244 -9.41 2.04 -7.11
N MET A 245 -8.54 1.23 -6.50
CA MET A 245 -8.28 -0.15 -6.91
C MET A 245 -9.50 -1.06 -6.66
N CYS A 246 -10.13 -0.95 -5.49
CA CYS A 246 -11.37 -1.67 -5.19
C CYS A 246 -12.49 -1.29 -6.18
N MET A 247 -12.67 0.00 -6.46
CA MET A 247 -13.69 0.50 -7.39
C MET A 247 -13.48 -0.03 -8.81
N PHE A 248 -12.23 -0.04 -9.28
CA PHE A 248 -11.90 -0.59 -10.59
C PHE A 248 -12.21 -2.09 -10.67
N LEU A 249 -11.67 -2.89 -9.74
CA LEU A 249 -11.86 -4.35 -9.76
C LEU A 249 -13.33 -4.74 -9.63
N LEU A 250 -14.09 -4.11 -8.74
CA LEU A 250 -15.53 -4.33 -8.61
C LEU A 250 -16.29 -3.90 -9.86
N GLY A 251 -15.93 -2.76 -10.45
CA GLY A 251 -16.53 -2.26 -11.67
C GLY A 251 -16.35 -3.23 -12.85
N GLU A 252 -15.19 -3.85 -12.97
CA GLU A 252 -14.93 -4.87 -14.00
C GLU A 252 -15.57 -6.23 -13.66
N LEU A 253 -15.57 -6.62 -12.37
CA LEU A 253 -16.27 -7.82 -11.90
C LEU A 253 -17.78 -7.74 -12.18
N ARG A 254 -18.38 -6.56 -12.21
CA ARG A 254 -19.77 -6.37 -12.66
C ARG A 254 -19.98 -6.85 -14.10
N VAL A 255 -19.00 -6.64 -14.97
CA VAL A 255 -19.09 -6.89 -16.41
C VAL A 255 -18.90 -8.37 -16.72
N PHE A 256 -17.81 -8.98 -16.23
CA PHE A 256 -17.49 -10.38 -16.54
C PHE A 256 -17.82 -11.38 -15.42
N GLY A 257 -18.16 -10.92 -14.22
CA GLY A 257 -18.25 -11.76 -13.02
C GLY A 257 -19.25 -12.90 -13.13
N ARG A 258 -20.36 -12.72 -13.84
CA ARG A 258 -21.32 -13.82 -14.09
C ARG A 258 -20.69 -14.97 -14.88
N ARG A 259 -19.91 -14.65 -15.91
CA ARG A 259 -19.22 -15.66 -16.73
C ARG A 259 -18.10 -16.31 -15.93
N ALA A 260 -17.30 -15.49 -15.24
CA ALA A 260 -16.22 -15.98 -14.40
C ALA A 260 -16.74 -16.95 -13.33
N LEU A 261 -17.85 -16.62 -12.67
CA LEU A 261 -18.48 -17.48 -11.68
C LEU A 261 -19.06 -18.76 -12.30
N ALA A 262 -19.66 -18.68 -13.49
CA ALA A 262 -20.15 -19.86 -14.21
C ALA A 262 -19.00 -20.83 -14.56
N HIS A 263 -17.87 -20.31 -15.06
CA HIS A 263 -16.66 -21.10 -15.33
C HIS A 263 -16.10 -21.74 -14.07
N LEU A 264 -16.00 -20.97 -12.97
CA LEU A 264 -15.52 -21.46 -11.69
C LEU A 264 -16.44 -22.57 -11.13
N TYR A 265 -17.76 -22.35 -11.20
CA TYR A 265 -18.75 -23.32 -10.72
C TYR A 265 -18.76 -24.61 -11.54
N ALA A 266 -18.55 -24.53 -12.85
CA ALA A 266 -18.44 -25.69 -13.73
C ALA A 266 -17.23 -26.57 -13.38
N GLN A 267 -16.11 -25.96 -12.97
CA GLN A 267 -14.87 -26.68 -12.64
C GLN A 267 -14.63 -26.86 -11.13
N LYS A 268 -15.64 -26.60 -10.28
CA LYS A 268 -15.51 -26.65 -8.81
C LYS A 268 -14.94 -27.97 -8.29
N TRP A 269 -15.34 -29.10 -8.87
CA TRP A 269 -14.88 -30.43 -8.47
C TRP A 269 -13.46 -30.74 -8.94
N LEU A 270 -12.98 -30.10 -10.01
CA LEU A 270 -11.58 -30.18 -10.41
C LEU A 270 -10.70 -29.41 -9.42
N LEU A 271 -11.10 -28.19 -9.08
CA LEU A 271 -10.41 -27.36 -8.08
C LEU A 271 -10.38 -28.03 -6.71
N LEU A 272 -11.51 -28.58 -6.25
CA LEU A 272 -11.56 -29.32 -4.99
C LEU A 272 -10.59 -30.49 -4.99
N ARG A 273 -10.53 -31.28 -6.08
CA ARG A 273 -9.57 -32.38 -6.22
C ARG A 273 -8.10 -31.93 -6.23
N LEU A 274 -7.79 -30.79 -6.84
CA LEU A 274 -6.44 -30.24 -6.84
C LEU A 274 -6.03 -29.77 -5.43
N VAL A 275 -6.97 -29.17 -4.69
CA VAL A 275 -6.73 -28.73 -3.31
C VAL A 275 -6.60 -29.93 -2.37
N THR A 276 -7.47 -30.93 -2.44
CA THR A 276 -7.37 -32.12 -1.58
C THR A 276 -6.07 -32.88 -1.83
N ARG A 277 -5.62 -32.97 -3.10
CA ARG A 277 -4.31 -33.54 -3.44
C ARG A 277 -3.13 -32.88 -2.74
N LEU A 278 -3.22 -31.59 -2.40
CA LEU A 278 -2.16 -30.90 -1.67
C LEU A 278 -2.00 -31.44 -0.24
N PHE A 279 -3.11 -31.88 0.35
CA PHE A 279 -3.15 -32.42 1.72
C PHE A 279 -3.02 -33.96 1.76
N ASP A 280 -3.39 -34.64 0.67
CA ASP A 280 -3.30 -36.12 0.53
C ASP A 280 -1.88 -36.63 0.22
N THR A 281 -0.90 -35.74 0.01
CA THR A 281 0.51 -36.07 -0.24
C THR A 281 1.36 -36.19 1.02
N GLY A 282 0.77 -36.27 2.21
CA GLY A 282 1.53 -36.35 3.47
C GLY A 282 2.38 -37.62 3.62
N PRO A 283 3.53 -37.56 4.32
CA PRO A 283 4.46 -38.69 4.48
C PRO A 283 3.82 -39.92 5.14
N ILE A 284 2.83 -39.71 6.02
CA ILE A 284 2.06 -40.78 6.67
C ILE A 284 1.24 -41.59 5.65
N TRP A 285 0.62 -40.92 4.67
CA TRP A 285 -0.18 -41.58 3.63
C TRP A 285 0.71 -42.34 2.64
N THR A 286 1.87 -41.80 2.31
CA THR A 286 2.88 -42.45 1.46
C THR A 286 3.47 -43.67 2.16
N TRP A 287 3.80 -43.56 3.45
CA TRP A 287 4.29 -44.69 4.26
C TRP A 287 3.27 -45.83 4.32
N ARG A 288 1.98 -45.52 4.54
CA ARG A 288 0.90 -46.53 4.54
C ARG A 288 0.75 -47.23 3.18
N ARG A 289 0.90 -46.52 2.07
CA ARG A 289 0.86 -47.13 0.70
C ARG A 289 2.04 -48.05 0.42
N CYS A 290 3.21 -47.80 1.01
CA CYS A 290 4.40 -48.63 0.84
C CYS A 290 4.44 -49.90 1.71
N GLY A 291 3.48 -50.08 2.63
CA GLY A 291 3.46 -51.20 3.58
C GLY A 291 3.19 -52.58 2.99
N GLY A 292 2.80 -52.68 1.71
CA GLY A 292 2.38 -53.95 1.07
C GLY A 292 3.41 -54.65 0.18
N GLY A 293 4.63 -54.11 0.01
CA GLY A 293 5.61 -54.63 -0.97
C GLY A 293 6.95 -55.03 -0.37
N SER A 294 7.59 -56.04 -0.96
CA SER A 294 8.99 -56.42 -0.70
C SER A 294 9.92 -55.29 -1.14
N MET A 295 10.25 -54.39 -0.21
CA MET A 295 11.11 -53.24 -0.45
C MET A 295 12.17 -53.12 0.64
N SER A 296 13.40 -52.78 0.25
CA SER A 296 14.46 -52.48 1.21
C SER A 296 14.08 -51.29 2.09
N CYS A 297 14.57 -51.29 3.34
CA CYS A 297 14.27 -50.24 4.31
C CYS A 297 14.72 -48.84 3.79
N GLY A 298 15.90 -48.77 3.14
CA GLY A 298 16.40 -47.54 2.53
C GLY A 298 15.53 -47.02 1.37
N ALA A 299 14.99 -47.90 0.52
CA ALA A 299 14.10 -47.51 -0.57
C ALA A 299 12.74 -47.03 -0.06
N ARG A 300 12.23 -47.60 1.04
CA ARG A 300 11.02 -47.11 1.71
C ARG A 300 11.23 -45.73 2.35
N LEU A 301 12.36 -45.54 3.03
CA LEU A 301 12.69 -44.26 3.65
C LEU A 301 12.88 -43.15 2.61
N TRP A 302 13.59 -43.43 1.52
CA TRP A 302 13.78 -42.48 0.41
C TRP A 302 12.43 -42.04 -0.20
N ARG A 303 11.54 -42.99 -0.53
CA ARG A 303 10.21 -42.64 -1.06
C ARG A 303 9.39 -41.85 -0.05
N ALA A 304 9.40 -42.22 1.22
CA ALA A 304 8.68 -41.50 2.26
C ALA A 304 9.19 -40.06 2.49
N LEU A 305 10.46 -39.77 2.19
CA LEU A 305 11.05 -38.43 2.34
C LEU A 305 10.95 -37.56 1.08
N VAL A 306 11.13 -38.14 -0.11
CA VAL A 306 11.25 -37.37 -1.37
C VAL A 306 9.95 -37.31 -2.15
N GLU A 307 9.15 -38.37 -2.13
CA GLU A 307 7.90 -38.43 -2.89
C GLU A 307 6.84 -37.42 -2.36
N PRO A 308 6.64 -37.24 -1.04
CA PRO A 308 5.74 -36.23 -0.50
C PRO A 308 6.03 -34.79 -0.93
N PRO A 309 7.25 -34.23 -0.74
CA PRO A 309 7.54 -32.86 -1.15
C PRO A 309 7.48 -32.68 -2.67
N ALA A 310 7.94 -33.67 -3.46
CA ALA A 310 7.88 -33.60 -4.91
C ALA A 310 6.43 -33.63 -5.43
N ALA A 311 5.58 -34.51 -4.88
CA ALA A 311 4.17 -34.60 -5.24
C ALA A 311 3.40 -33.35 -4.79
N CYS A 312 3.70 -32.82 -3.61
CA CYS A 312 3.15 -31.55 -3.12
C CYS A 312 3.55 -30.39 -4.04
N ALA A 313 4.83 -30.26 -4.40
CA ALA A 313 5.31 -29.23 -5.31
C ALA A 313 4.64 -29.33 -6.69
N ALA A 314 4.51 -30.54 -7.25
CA ALA A 314 3.82 -30.76 -8.53
C ALA A 314 2.32 -30.43 -8.44
N ALA A 315 1.65 -30.80 -7.34
CA ALA A 315 0.26 -30.44 -7.10
C ALA A 315 0.08 -28.93 -6.97
N LEU A 316 0.99 -28.25 -6.27
CA LEU A 316 1.01 -26.81 -6.09
C LEU A 316 1.27 -26.07 -7.41
N LEU A 317 2.18 -26.56 -8.24
CA LEU A 317 2.41 -26.04 -9.60
C LEU A 317 1.16 -26.19 -10.47
N ARG A 318 0.51 -27.35 -10.46
CA ARG A 318 -0.74 -27.56 -11.22
C ARG A 318 -1.88 -26.69 -10.72
N LEU A 319 -2.00 -26.54 -9.39
CA LEU A 319 -3.01 -25.67 -8.79
C LEU A 319 -2.77 -24.20 -9.14
N THR A 320 -1.53 -23.71 -9.03
CA THR A 320 -1.19 -22.33 -9.38
C THR A 320 -1.39 -22.05 -10.87
N GLN A 321 -1.00 -22.98 -11.76
CA GLN A 321 -1.28 -22.88 -13.19
C GLN A 321 -2.78 -22.86 -13.48
N CYS A 322 -3.58 -23.72 -12.84
CA CYS A 322 -5.03 -23.73 -13.03
C CYS A 322 -5.68 -22.42 -12.52
N ILE A 323 -5.28 -21.94 -11.34
CA ILE A 323 -5.79 -20.67 -10.81
C ILE A 323 -5.37 -19.49 -11.69
N ALA A 324 -4.10 -19.43 -12.12
CA ALA A 324 -3.60 -18.33 -12.93
C ALA A 324 -4.17 -18.35 -14.35
N CYS A 325 -4.21 -19.50 -15.02
CA CYS A 325 -4.60 -19.61 -16.43
C CYS A 325 -6.11 -19.80 -16.63
N ASP A 326 -6.74 -20.66 -15.83
CA ASP A 326 -8.15 -21.01 -16.02
C ASP A 326 -9.09 -20.12 -15.22
N HIS A 327 -8.70 -19.77 -13.99
CA HIS A 327 -9.58 -19.07 -13.04
C HIS A 327 -8.97 -17.80 -12.41
N PRO A 328 -8.48 -16.84 -13.22
CA PRO A 328 -7.85 -15.63 -12.67
C PRO A 328 -8.79 -14.76 -11.82
N VAL A 329 -10.10 -14.97 -11.90
CA VAL A 329 -11.06 -14.35 -10.98
C VAL A 329 -10.77 -14.64 -9.51
N VAL A 330 -10.18 -15.80 -9.19
CA VAL A 330 -9.78 -16.14 -7.82
C VAL A 330 -8.68 -15.19 -7.34
N ILE A 331 -7.69 -14.91 -8.21
CA ILE A 331 -6.61 -13.95 -7.94
C ILE A 331 -7.20 -12.54 -7.78
N LEU A 332 -8.15 -12.16 -8.65
CA LEU A 332 -8.81 -10.86 -8.57
C LEU A 332 -9.57 -10.67 -7.25
N VAL A 333 -10.33 -11.68 -6.81
CA VAL A 333 -11.04 -11.63 -5.53
C VAL A 333 -10.07 -11.61 -4.36
N ALA A 334 -8.98 -12.39 -4.42
CA ALA A 334 -7.92 -12.34 -3.41
C ALA A 334 -7.31 -10.92 -3.32
N LEU A 335 -7.00 -10.29 -4.46
CA LEU A 335 -6.52 -8.91 -4.51
C LEU A 335 -7.53 -7.93 -3.90
N LEU A 336 -8.80 -8.03 -4.28
CA LEU A 336 -9.86 -7.18 -3.72
C LEU A 336 -9.93 -7.31 -2.20
N VAL A 337 -9.87 -8.53 -1.67
CA VAL A 337 -9.83 -8.78 -0.22
C VAL A 337 -8.58 -8.15 0.39
N THR A 338 -7.41 -8.29 -0.24
CA THR A 338 -6.18 -7.65 0.25
C THR A 338 -6.28 -6.12 0.28
N TRP A 339 -6.91 -5.49 -0.72
CA TRP A 339 -7.09 -4.04 -0.75
C TRP A 339 -8.10 -3.56 0.29
N LEU A 340 -9.18 -4.30 0.51
CA LEU A 340 -10.13 -4.02 1.60
C LEU A 340 -9.47 -4.21 2.97
N TRP A 341 -8.64 -5.24 3.12
CA TRP A 341 -7.85 -5.45 4.33
C TRP A 341 -6.85 -4.32 4.57
N GLN A 342 -6.13 -3.88 3.55
CA GLN A 342 -5.23 -2.73 3.63
C GLN A 342 -5.98 -1.46 4.05
N LEU A 343 -7.17 -1.23 3.46
CA LEU A 343 -8.03 -0.09 3.80
C LEU A 343 -8.49 -0.15 5.26
N LEU A 344 -8.90 -1.34 5.72
CA LEU A 344 -9.28 -1.61 7.11
C LEU A 344 -8.12 -1.33 8.07
N LEU A 345 -6.94 -1.90 7.81
CA LEU A 345 -5.74 -1.69 8.63
C LEU A 345 -5.36 -0.22 8.71
N THR A 346 -5.48 0.51 7.60
CA THR A 346 -5.20 1.96 7.55
C THR A 346 -6.16 2.74 8.46
N ALA A 347 -7.46 2.37 8.45
CA ALA A 347 -8.46 2.99 9.31
C ALA A 347 -8.31 2.59 10.79
N VAL A 348 -7.95 1.34 11.09
CA VAL A 348 -7.67 0.90 12.47
C VAL A 348 -6.45 1.62 13.04
N ALA A 349 -5.38 1.74 12.24
CA ALA A 349 -4.14 2.44 12.62
C ALA A 349 -4.23 3.98 12.51
N SER A 350 -5.40 4.55 12.84
CA SER A 350 -5.78 5.97 12.71
C SER A 350 -4.92 7.00 13.47
N ARG A 351 -3.83 6.61 14.14
CA ARG A 351 -2.87 7.58 14.68
C ARG A 351 -1.95 8.21 13.62
N PHE A 352 -1.83 7.59 12.44
CA PHE A 352 -0.99 8.14 11.37
C PHE A 352 -1.69 9.21 10.53
N HIS A 353 -3.02 9.20 10.52
CA HIS A 353 -3.84 10.15 9.78
C HIS A 353 -5.10 10.49 10.55
N THR A 354 -5.51 11.75 10.49
CA THR A 354 -6.77 12.17 11.12
C THR A 354 -7.99 11.62 10.37
N VAL A 355 -9.15 11.61 11.04
CA VAL A 355 -10.43 11.25 10.40
C VAL A 355 -10.70 12.10 9.15
N ARG A 356 -10.35 13.38 9.21
CA ARG A 356 -10.52 14.32 8.10
C ARG A 356 -9.66 13.92 6.91
N GLU A 357 -8.43 13.46 7.14
CA GLU A 357 -7.51 13.01 6.09
C GLU A 357 -7.99 11.74 5.40
N HIS A 358 -8.50 10.76 6.17
CA HIS A 358 -9.16 9.57 5.59
C HIS A 358 -10.39 9.93 4.77
N ILE A 359 -11.26 10.83 5.27
CA ILE A 359 -12.44 11.31 4.53
C ILE A 359 -12.01 12.00 3.23
N SER A 360 -11.00 12.87 3.27
CA SER A 360 -10.54 13.57 2.07
C SER A 360 -9.96 12.63 1.01
N GLY A 361 -9.20 11.60 1.42
CA GLY A 361 -8.70 10.56 0.50
C GLY A 361 -9.83 9.73 -0.12
N LEU A 362 -10.85 9.41 0.68
CA LEU A 362 -12.06 8.74 0.20
C LEU A 362 -12.80 9.62 -0.82
N LEU A 363 -13.11 10.87 -0.46
CA LEU A 363 -13.79 11.83 -1.35
C LEU A 363 -13.03 12.01 -2.66
N ALA A 364 -11.70 12.18 -2.61
CA ALA A 364 -10.87 12.29 -3.81
C ALA A 364 -11.01 11.08 -4.74
N ALA A 365 -11.08 9.86 -4.18
CA ALA A 365 -11.32 8.66 -4.99
C ALA A 365 -12.75 8.66 -5.58
N TYR A 366 -13.75 9.01 -4.79
CA TYR A 366 -15.17 8.99 -5.18
C TYR A 366 -15.58 10.05 -6.20
N ILE A 367 -14.91 11.21 -6.23
CA ILE A 367 -15.19 12.26 -7.21
C ILE A 367 -15.06 11.71 -8.64
N VAL A 368 -13.99 10.96 -8.92
CA VAL A 368 -13.76 10.41 -10.26
C VAL A 368 -14.47 9.08 -10.47
N THR A 369 -14.41 8.15 -9.50
CA THR A 369 -15.06 6.84 -9.66
C THR A 369 -16.59 6.99 -9.74
N GLY A 370 -17.17 7.86 -8.93
CA GLY A 370 -18.60 8.18 -8.95
C GLY A 370 -19.05 8.65 -10.33
N VAL A 371 -18.33 9.59 -10.95
CA VAL A 371 -18.65 10.09 -12.31
C VAL A 371 -18.47 9.00 -13.37
N VAL A 372 -17.39 8.24 -13.30
CA VAL A 372 -17.08 7.18 -14.27
C VAL A 372 -18.17 6.10 -14.26
N TYR A 373 -18.60 5.64 -13.08
CA TYR A 373 -19.54 4.54 -12.96
C TYR A 373 -21.01 4.98 -12.91
N ALA A 374 -21.33 6.23 -12.54
CA ALA A 374 -22.69 6.78 -12.65
C ALA A 374 -23.15 6.91 -14.12
N ARG A 375 -22.24 7.32 -15.02
CA ARG A 375 -22.52 7.38 -16.46
C ARG A 375 -22.85 6.00 -17.05
N ASP A 376 -22.18 4.97 -16.59
CA ASP A 376 -22.45 3.58 -16.99
C ASP A 376 -23.78 3.07 -16.43
N ALA A 377 -24.14 3.44 -15.19
CA ALA A 377 -25.43 3.10 -14.60
C ALA A 377 -26.61 3.76 -15.35
N ALA A 378 -26.43 4.97 -15.86
CA ALA A 378 -27.40 5.65 -16.73
C ALA A 378 -27.49 4.98 -18.11
N ALA A 379 -26.36 4.58 -18.70
CA ALA A 379 -26.30 3.91 -20.00
C ALA A 379 -26.85 2.47 -20.01
N LEU A 380 -27.06 1.86 -18.84
CA LEU A 380 -27.61 0.51 -18.66
C LEU A 380 -29.11 0.49 -18.33
N ARG A 381 -29.80 1.65 -18.30
CA ARG A 381 -31.26 1.65 -18.22
C ARG A 381 -31.83 1.11 -19.53
N PRO A 382 -32.71 0.10 -19.50
CA PRO A 382 -33.47 -0.25 -20.69
C PRO A 382 -34.35 0.95 -21.05
N LEU A 383 -34.31 1.37 -22.32
CA LEU A 383 -35.41 2.13 -22.92
C LEU A 383 -36.69 1.30 -22.87
#